data_AF-A0A8T7E2Z3-F1
#
_entry.id   AF-A0A8T7E2Z3-F1
#
_cell.length_a   1.000
_cell.length_b   1.000
_cell.length_c   1.000
_cell.angle_alpha   90.00
_cell.angle_beta   90.00
_cell.angle_gamma   90.00
#
_symmetry.space_group_name_H-M   'P 1'
#
loop_
_entity.id
_entity.type
_entity.pdbx_description
1 polymer ?
#
loop_
_entity_poly.entity_id
_entity_poly.type
_entity_poly.pdbx_seq_one_letter_code
_entity_poly.pdbx_strand_id
1 'polypeptide(L)'
;MLRIGRGIVAVLAVFSISLVSAESPEVRVLIDVSGSMKKNDPANLRVPALRLLTELLPEDATAGVWMFAQDTAALIPTAEAGAGWKKQAAQAAERVHSRGLLTDIEAALSAATGDWQPAPQDQRRHIILLTDGVVDTSAEAEISAASRARILAKQIPRLQDLKASVHTIALSSEADHELLRALAEGTDGWYESVSTARDLQRTFLRMFEQAAPREGLPLDGNKFTVDSSIAELTVLAFSANPEDPVRLGLPDGSVNSLADHPENMRWRREAGYELITVSDPATGEWQLHAATDPDNRVLIVTDLKLQVSDIPTNMLHGETNEIVASFVDGGTPIERTDFLELAELTVNWGAAENDGAPGIARLALEIERSEYLG
;
A
#
# COMPACT_ATOMS: atom_id res chain seq x y z
N MET A 1 -56.91 29.16 -10.10
CA MET A 1 -56.79 27.86 -10.82
C MET A 1 -55.97 28.10 -12.07
N LEU A 2 -54.66 27.84 -12.03
CA LEU A 2 -53.80 27.86 -13.21
C LEU A 2 -52.67 26.86 -12.96
N ARG A 3 -52.74 25.70 -13.62
CA ARG A 3 -51.72 24.66 -13.62
C ARG A 3 -50.66 25.04 -14.66
N ILE A 4 -49.41 25.19 -14.24
CA ILE A 4 -48.26 25.32 -15.14
C ILE A 4 -47.55 23.97 -15.16
N GLY A 5 -47.54 23.35 -16.35
CA GLY A 5 -46.92 22.05 -16.59
C GLY A 5 -45.39 22.14 -16.52
N ARG A 6 -44.78 21.18 -15.82
CA ARG A 6 -43.33 20.96 -15.85
C ARG A 6 -42.99 20.16 -17.10
N GLY A 7 -42.35 20.82 -18.07
CA GLY A 7 -41.66 20.13 -19.16
C GLY A 7 -40.32 19.59 -18.64
N ILE A 8 -40.07 18.30 -18.86
CA ILE A 8 -38.78 17.67 -18.63
C ILE A 8 -37.88 18.05 -19.80
N VAL A 9 -36.82 18.80 -19.53
CA VAL A 9 -35.72 19.01 -20.48
C VAL A 9 -34.75 17.85 -20.26
N ALA A 10 -34.71 16.91 -21.19
CA ALA A 10 -33.67 15.89 -21.23
C ALA A 10 -32.40 16.55 -21.82
N VAL A 11 -31.44 16.87 -20.96
CA VAL A 11 -30.08 17.21 -21.40
C VAL A 11 -29.37 15.89 -21.66
N LEU A 12 -29.16 15.58 -22.95
CA LEU A 12 -28.31 14.47 -23.35
C LEU A 12 -26.85 14.93 -23.17
N ALA A 13 -26.29 14.70 -21.99
CA ALA A 13 -24.86 14.87 -21.76
C ALA A 13 -24.14 13.66 -22.37
N VAL A 14 -23.51 13.87 -23.52
CA VAL A 14 -22.55 12.90 -24.07
C VAL A 14 -21.29 13.03 -23.22
N PHE A 15 -21.21 12.25 -22.14
CA PHE A 15 -19.96 12.07 -21.43
C PHE A 15 -19.07 11.18 -22.30
N SER A 16 -18.00 11.76 -22.84
CA SER A 16 -16.87 10.94 -23.28
C SER A 16 -16.23 10.40 -22.01
N ILE A 17 -16.59 9.18 -21.61
CA ILE A 17 -15.89 8.46 -20.56
C ILE A 17 -14.54 8.08 -21.19
N SER A 18 -13.51 8.86 -20.89
CA SER A 18 -12.15 8.42 -21.13
C SER A 18 -11.95 7.14 -20.33
N LEU A 19 -11.54 6.05 -21.00
CA LEU A 19 -11.05 4.86 -20.34
C LEU A 19 -9.89 5.28 -19.42
N VAL A 20 -10.17 5.40 -18.12
CA VAL A 20 -9.12 5.53 -17.10
C VAL A 20 -8.51 4.15 -16.98
N SER A 21 -7.51 3.83 -17.81
CA SER A 21 -6.71 2.65 -17.57
C SER A 21 -6.02 2.87 -16.22
N ALA A 22 -6.39 2.11 -15.19
CA ALA A 22 -5.60 2.07 -13.95
C ALA A 22 -4.21 1.52 -14.32
N GLU A 23 -3.26 2.42 -14.60
CA GLU A 23 -1.88 2.04 -14.85
C GLU A 23 -1.30 1.40 -13.60
N SER A 24 -0.54 0.31 -13.80
CA SER A 24 0.04 -0.45 -12.71
C SER A 24 0.98 0.43 -11.89
N PRO A 25 0.90 0.37 -10.54
CA PRO A 25 1.61 1.30 -9.68
C PRO A 25 3.12 1.09 -9.79
N GLU A 26 3.87 2.18 -9.74
CA GLU A 26 5.33 2.16 -9.70
C GLU A 26 5.82 2.52 -8.29
N VAL A 27 6.43 1.55 -7.60
CA VAL A 27 6.83 1.67 -6.20
C VAL A 27 8.36 1.61 -6.05
N ARG A 28 8.91 2.56 -5.29
CA ARG A 28 10.33 2.63 -4.94
C ARG A 28 10.47 2.56 -3.42
N VAL A 29 11.17 1.57 -2.88
CA VAL A 29 11.39 1.46 -1.43
C VAL A 29 12.82 1.88 -1.09
N LEU A 30 12.96 2.86 -0.20
CA LEU A 30 14.22 3.37 0.30
C LEU A 30 14.40 2.98 1.77
N ILE A 31 15.37 2.12 2.05
CA ILE A 31 15.62 1.59 3.39
C ILE A 31 16.93 2.16 3.93
N ASP A 32 16.85 2.95 5.00
CA ASP A 32 18.04 3.40 5.71
C ASP A 32 18.77 2.20 6.32
N VAL A 33 20.07 2.07 6.09
CA VAL A 33 20.97 1.04 6.62
C VAL A 33 22.14 1.61 7.45
N SER A 34 21.98 2.84 7.93
CA SER A 34 22.90 3.59 8.79
C SER A 34 23.17 2.89 10.13
N GLY A 35 24.17 3.37 10.85
CA GLY A 35 24.61 2.80 12.13
C GLY A 35 23.61 3.02 13.28
N SER A 36 22.84 4.11 13.26
CA SER A 36 21.79 4.42 14.25
C SER A 36 20.73 3.32 14.32
N MET A 37 20.47 2.68 13.17
CA MET A 37 19.50 1.59 13.05
C MET A 37 19.79 0.42 13.99
N LYS A 38 21.03 0.22 14.46
CA LYS A 38 21.33 -0.81 15.48
C LYS A 38 20.62 -0.56 16.81
N LYS A 39 20.38 0.70 17.15
CA LYS A 39 19.73 1.12 18.38
C LYS A 39 18.22 1.25 18.19
N ASN A 40 17.80 1.85 17.08
CA ASN A 40 16.40 2.19 16.84
C ASN A 40 15.59 1.05 16.19
N ASP A 41 16.27 0.13 15.49
CA ASP A 41 15.70 -1.10 14.94
C ASP A 41 16.57 -2.33 15.28
N PRO A 42 16.71 -2.68 16.58
CA PRO A 42 17.62 -3.74 17.02
C PRO A 42 17.21 -5.13 16.51
N ALA A 43 15.92 -5.32 16.21
CA ALA A 43 15.37 -6.57 15.67
C ALA A 43 15.35 -6.60 14.13
N ASN A 44 15.83 -5.54 13.46
CA ASN A 44 15.86 -5.42 12.00
C ASN A 44 14.49 -5.61 11.34
N LEU A 45 13.47 -4.95 11.90
CA LEU A 45 12.06 -4.99 11.54
C LEU A 45 11.78 -4.52 10.11
N ARG A 46 12.74 -3.80 9.50
CA ARG A 46 12.77 -3.50 8.07
C ARG A 46 12.71 -4.75 7.19
N VAL A 47 13.30 -5.88 7.63
CA VAL A 47 13.29 -7.15 6.88
C VAL A 47 11.88 -7.74 6.75
N PRO A 48 11.16 -8.04 7.85
CA PRO A 48 9.81 -8.57 7.74
C PRO A 48 8.82 -7.57 7.11
N ALA A 49 9.03 -6.26 7.29
CA ALA A 49 8.23 -5.23 6.61
C ALA A 49 8.46 -5.22 5.08
N LEU A 50 9.72 -5.30 4.64
CA LEU A 50 10.04 -5.39 3.21
C LEU A 50 9.46 -6.67 2.60
N ARG A 51 9.58 -7.82 3.29
CA ARG A 51 8.99 -9.08 2.83
C ARG A 51 7.47 -8.98 2.65
N LEU A 52 6.78 -8.38 3.62
CA LEU A 52 5.34 -8.13 3.53
C LEU A 52 5.03 -7.32 2.27
N LEU A 53 5.66 -6.16 2.11
CA LEU A 53 5.45 -5.30 0.95
C LEU A 53 5.68 -6.04 -0.37
N THR A 54 6.79 -6.76 -0.49
CA THR A 54 7.13 -7.47 -1.73
C THR A 54 6.15 -8.58 -2.08
N GLU A 55 5.56 -9.22 -1.07
CA GLU A 55 4.57 -10.27 -1.27
C GLU A 55 3.22 -9.66 -1.70
N LEU A 56 2.84 -8.55 -1.09
CA LEU A 56 1.56 -7.89 -1.33
C LEU A 56 1.50 -7.14 -2.66
N LEU A 57 2.61 -6.71 -3.24
CA LEU A 57 2.63 -6.02 -4.54
C LEU A 57 1.84 -6.77 -5.63
N PRO A 58 0.98 -6.07 -6.41
CA PRO A 58 0.40 -6.63 -7.63
C PRO A 58 1.50 -7.10 -8.58
N GLU A 59 1.27 -8.18 -9.32
CA GLU A 59 2.31 -8.74 -10.21
C GLU A 59 2.69 -7.80 -11.37
N ASP A 60 1.75 -6.96 -11.80
CA ASP A 60 1.91 -5.94 -12.83
C ASP A 60 2.54 -4.64 -12.30
N ALA A 61 2.67 -4.48 -10.99
CA ALA A 61 3.33 -3.31 -10.40
C ALA A 61 4.82 -3.29 -10.75
N THR A 62 5.36 -2.11 -11.04
CA THR A 62 6.81 -1.94 -11.22
C THR A 62 7.44 -1.59 -9.87
N ALA A 63 8.40 -2.37 -9.39
CA ALA A 63 8.99 -2.16 -8.07
C ALA A 63 10.52 -2.25 -8.04
N GLY A 64 11.14 -1.46 -7.18
CA GLY A 64 12.58 -1.49 -6.89
C GLY A 64 12.87 -1.17 -5.43
N VAL A 65 14.02 -1.63 -4.93
CA VAL A 65 14.40 -1.45 -3.52
C VAL A 65 15.85 -1.03 -3.41
N TRP A 66 16.11 0.04 -2.66
CA TRP A 66 17.43 0.57 -2.39
C TRP A 66 17.72 0.55 -0.90
N MET A 67 18.97 0.26 -0.58
CA MET A 67 19.54 0.53 0.73
C MET A 67 20.36 1.81 0.63
N PHE A 68 20.23 2.69 1.62
CA PHE A 68 21.02 3.90 1.65
C PHE A 68 21.60 4.15 3.04
N ALA A 69 22.77 4.77 3.06
CA ALA A 69 23.38 5.42 4.21
C ALA A 69 24.11 6.64 3.65
N GLN A 70 25.43 6.76 3.81
CA GLN A 70 26.25 7.69 3.02
C GLN A 70 26.21 7.38 1.52
N ASP A 71 26.26 6.09 1.15
CA ASP A 71 26.13 5.63 -0.22
C ASP A 71 24.75 4.99 -0.45
N THR A 72 24.24 5.07 -1.68
CA THR A 72 22.99 4.42 -2.07
C THR A 72 23.27 3.28 -3.04
N ALA A 73 22.67 2.11 -2.80
CA ALA A 73 22.79 0.94 -3.66
C ALA A 73 21.44 0.25 -3.87
N ALA A 74 21.14 -0.11 -5.10
CA ALA A 74 20.00 -0.96 -5.41
C ALA A 74 20.20 -2.34 -4.76
N LEU A 75 19.29 -2.72 -3.86
CA LEU A 75 19.20 -4.06 -3.31
C LEU A 75 18.48 -4.98 -4.29
N ILE A 76 17.41 -4.47 -4.91
CA ILE A 76 16.62 -5.13 -5.93
C ILE A 76 16.41 -4.12 -7.06
N PRO A 77 16.87 -4.41 -8.29
CA PRO A 77 16.68 -3.52 -9.41
C PRO A 77 15.19 -3.37 -9.75
N THR A 78 14.84 -2.24 -10.35
CA THR A 78 13.49 -1.99 -10.84
C THR A 78 13.09 -3.04 -11.88
N ALA A 79 11.95 -3.70 -11.66
CA ALA A 79 11.27 -4.54 -12.65
C ALA A 79 9.81 -4.78 -12.23
N GLU A 80 9.02 -5.44 -13.08
CA GLU A 80 7.68 -5.93 -12.71
C GLU A 80 7.76 -6.90 -11.51
N ALA A 81 6.83 -6.74 -10.57
CA ALA A 81 6.79 -7.45 -9.30
C ALA A 81 6.17 -8.85 -9.41
N GLY A 82 6.40 -9.57 -10.52
CA GLY A 82 5.96 -10.95 -10.70
C GLY A 82 6.67 -11.96 -9.80
N ALA A 83 6.26 -13.22 -9.84
CA ALA A 83 6.75 -14.29 -8.96
C ALA A 83 8.29 -14.41 -8.86
N GLY A 84 9.00 -14.25 -9.98
CA GLY A 84 10.47 -14.28 -10.00
C GLY A 84 11.10 -13.13 -9.22
N TRP A 85 10.58 -11.92 -9.40
CA TRP A 85 11.00 -10.72 -8.67
C TRP A 85 10.70 -10.85 -7.18
N LYS A 86 9.47 -11.29 -6.81
CA LYS A 86 9.08 -11.50 -5.40
C LYS A 86 9.99 -12.50 -4.69
N LYS A 87 10.35 -13.59 -5.36
CA LYS A 87 11.30 -14.58 -4.82
C LYS A 87 12.68 -13.99 -4.60
N GLN A 88 13.20 -13.22 -5.56
CA GLN A 88 14.48 -12.51 -5.41
C GLN A 88 14.41 -11.50 -4.27
N ALA A 89 13.29 -10.78 -4.16
CA ALA A 89 13.08 -9.75 -3.15
C ALA A 89 13.09 -10.32 -1.73
N ALA A 90 12.38 -11.44 -1.52
CA ALA A 90 12.34 -12.12 -0.23
C ALA A 90 13.73 -12.60 0.24
N GLN A 91 14.58 -13.04 -0.69
CA GLN A 91 15.97 -13.43 -0.42
C GLN A 91 16.86 -12.20 -0.18
N ALA A 92 16.72 -11.18 -1.01
CA ALA A 92 17.51 -9.96 -0.92
C ALA A 92 17.25 -9.20 0.39
N ALA A 93 16.04 -9.29 0.94
CA ALA A 93 15.67 -8.69 2.22
C ALA A 93 16.64 -9.10 3.36
N GLU A 94 17.22 -10.31 3.33
CA GLU A 94 18.19 -10.77 4.34
C GLU A 94 19.51 -9.98 4.33
N ARG A 95 19.78 -9.23 3.27
CA ARG A 95 20.97 -8.39 3.15
C ARG A 95 20.80 -7.01 3.81
N VAL A 96 19.59 -6.65 4.22
CA VAL A 96 19.33 -5.40 4.95
C VAL A 96 20.08 -5.44 6.28
N HIS A 97 20.86 -4.40 6.54
CA HIS A 97 21.75 -4.33 7.71
C HIS A 97 21.80 -2.93 8.32
N SER A 98 22.63 -2.74 9.34
CA SER A 98 22.81 -1.46 10.05
C SER A 98 24.30 -1.13 10.18
N ARG A 99 25.01 -1.10 9.04
CA ARG A 99 26.49 -0.99 8.98
C ARG A 99 26.96 0.24 8.22
N GLY A 100 26.04 0.96 7.58
CA GLY A 100 26.34 2.20 6.88
C GLY A 100 26.76 3.29 7.85
N LEU A 101 27.55 4.22 7.34
CA LEU A 101 27.85 5.48 8.03
C LEU A 101 26.90 6.55 7.51
N LEU A 102 26.50 7.47 8.38
CA LEU A 102 25.69 8.63 8.01
C LEU A 102 24.33 8.23 7.35
N THR A 103 23.56 9.22 6.91
CA THR A 103 22.20 9.07 6.36
C THR A 103 21.96 10.13 5.26
N ASP A 104 22.23 9.78 3.99
CA ASP A 104 22.06 10.65 2.83
C ASP A 104 20.73 10.41 2.10
N ILE A 105 19.67 11.03 2.63
CA ILE A 105 18.32 10.97 2.04
C ILE A 105 18.28 11.67 0.67
N GLU A 106 19.07 12.72 0.46
CA GLU A 106 19.10 13.47 -0.81
C GLU A 106 19.62 12.61 -1.96
N ALA A 107 20.74 11.90 -1.73
CA ALA A 107 21.31 10.97 -2.69
C ALA A 107 20.38 9.77 -2.92
N ALA A 108 19.74 9.25 -1.87
CA ALA A 108 18.82 8.13 -1.97
C ALA A 108 17.61 8.44 -2.88
N LEU A 109 16.97 9.59 -2.65
CA LEU A 109 15.86 10.07 -3.50
C LEU A 109 16.33 10.28 -4.94
N SER A 110 17.52 10.86 -5.15
CA SER A 110 18.07 11.07 -6.49
C SER A 110 18.34 9.76 -7.23
N ALA A 111 18.90 8.76 -6.53
CA ALA A 111 19.26 7.48 -7.11
C ALA A 111 18.03 6.63 -7.48
N ALA A 112 17.01 6.60 -6.63
CA ALA A 112 15.79 5.81 -6.88
C ALA A 112 14.85 6.42 -7.92
N THR A 113 15.04 7.71 -8.25
CA THR A 113 14.21 8.47 -9.21
C THR A 113 15.01 8.96 -10.41
N GLY A 114 16.24 8.48 -10.60
CA GLY A 114 17.12 8.94 -11.67
C GLY A 114 16.67 8.50 -13.07
N ASP A 115 15.93 7.39 -13.13
CA ASP A 115 15.32 6.81 -14.33
C ASP A 115 13.93 7.41 -14.64
N TRP A 116 13.32 8.09 -13.67
CA TRP A 116 12.01 8.72 -13.85
C TRP A 116 12.07 9.95 -14.75
N GLN A 117 11.21 9.94 -15.76
CA GLN A 117 10.91 11.07 -16.63
C GLN A 117 9.52 11.61 -16.29
N PRO A 118 9.20 12.88 -16.60
CA PRO A 118 7.83 13.38 -16.50
C PRO A 118 6.87 12.42 -17.21
N ALA A 119 5.96 11.82 -16.45
CA ALA A 119 5.05 10.79 -16.94
C ALA A 119 3.78 11.42 -17.55
N PRO A 120 2.96 10.62 -18.28
CA PRO A 120 1.54 10.93 -18.44
C PRO A 120 0.88 11.21 -17.09
N GLN A 121 -0.24 11.93 -17.10
CA GLN A 121 -0.88 12.47 -15.90
C GLN A 121 -1.39 11.38 -14.92
N ASP A 122 -1.41 10.13 -15.38
CA ASP A 122 -2.15 9.01 -14.78
C ASP A 122 -1.23 7.94 -14.15
N GLN A 123 0.10 8.09 -14.28
CA GLN A 123 1.05 7.12 -13.72
C GLN A 123 1.25 7.34 -12.22
N ARG A 124 0.80 6.39 -11.41
CA ARG A 124 0.93 6.44 -9.93
C ARG A 124 2.32 6.02 -9.49
N ARG A 125 3.10 6.98 -9.00
CA ARG A 125 4.47 6.76 -8.52
C ARG A 125 4.56 6.97 -7.02
N HIS A 126 5.09 5.98 -6.33
CA HIS A 126 5.18 5.98 -4.88
C HIS A 126 6.61 5.70 -4.44
N ILE A 127 7.10 6.49 -3.49
CA ILE A 127 8.34 6.23 -2.76
C ILE A 127 7.96 5.91 -1.32
N ILE A 128 8.41 4.79 -0.79
CA ILE A 128 8.28 4.45 0.63
C ILE A 128 9.66 4.57 1.26
N LEU A 129 9.86 5.59 2.09
CA LEU A 129 11.10 5.93 2.76
C LEU A 129 11.04 5.52 4.24
N LEU A 130 11.91 4.61 4.65
CA LEU A 130 12.11 4.23 6.05
C LEU A 130 13.42 4.82 6.53
N THR A 131 13.37 5.57 7.63
CA THR A 131 14.57 6.12 8.25
C THR A 131 14.37 6.30 9.75
N ASP A 132 15.47 6.17 10.50
CA ASP A 132 15.51 6.45 11.93
C ASP A 132 16.29 7.73 12.24
N GLY A 133 16.78 8.42 11.21
CA GLY A 133 17.82 9.43 11.33
C GLY A 133 17.38 10.82 10.90
N VAL A 134 18.21 11.78 11.31
CA VAL A 134 18.29 13.10 10.68
C VAL A 134 19.08 13.00 9.37
N VAL A 135 18.92 13.96 8.47
CA VAL A 135 19.84 14.07 7.33
C VAL A 135 21.24 14.30 7.88
N ASP A 136 22.10 13.33 7.68
CA ASP A 136 23.49 13.35 8.10
C ASP A 136 24.32 12.95 6.89
N THR A 137 24.93 13.92 6.20
CA THR A 137 25.70 13.65 4.97
C THR A 137 27.20 13.85 5.18
N SER A 138 27.59 14.43 6.32
CA SER A 138 28.98 14.63 6.69
C SER A 138 29.11 14.97 8.18
N ALA A 139 30.33 14.89 8.71
CA ALA A 139 30.65 15.37 10.05
C ALA A 139 30.43 16.89 10.25
N GLU A 140 30.26 17.66 9.18
CA GLU A 140 30.02 19.10 9.20
C GLU A 140 28.51 19.40 9.13
N ALA A 141 27.97 20.00 10.20
CA ALA A 141 26.54 20.29 10.32
C ALA A 141 26.01 21.21 9.19
N GLU A 142 26.84 22.10 8.64
CA GLU A 142 26.50 22.99 7.53
C GLU A 142 26.17 22.22 6.25
N ILE A 143 26.90 21.15 5.95
CA ILE A 143 26.70 20.34 4.74
C ILE A 143 25.38 19.56 4.85
N SER A 144 25.12 18.97 6.01
CA SER A 144 23.86 18.28 6.32
C SER A 144 22.66 19.24 6.28
N ALA A 145 22.80 20.45 6.81
CA ALA A 145 21.77 21.50 6.72
C ALA A 145 21.53 21.95 5.27
N ALA A 146 22.58 22.08 4.46
CA ALA A 146 22.47 22.42 3.05
C ALA A 146 21.79 21.30 2.24
N SER A 147 22.06 20.02 2.56
CA SER A 147 21.35 18.88 1.97
C SER A 147 19.86 18.91 2.30
N ARG A 148 19.51 19.07 3.58
CA ARG A 148 18.12 19.27 4.03
C ARG A 148 17.44 20.40 3.27
N ALA A 149 18.09 21.55 3.13
CA ALA A 149 17.54 22.70 2.39
C ALA A 149 17.31 22.38 0.91
N ARG A 150 18.19 21.60 0.26
CA ARG A 150 18.00 21.16 -1.14
C ARG A 150 16.86 20.15 -1.28
N ILE A 151 16.66 19.26 -0.31
CA ILE A 151 15.51 18.35 -0.32
C ILE A 151 14.21 19.18 -0.37
N LEU A 152 14.07 20.13 0.55
CA LEU A 152 12.88 20.99 0.64
C LEU A 152 12.69 21.87 -0.61
N ALA A 153 13.75 22.54 -1.06
CA ALA A 153 13.65 23.56 -2.10
C ALA A 153 13.75 23.01 -3.54
N LYS A 154 14.23 21.78 -3.73
CA LYS A 154 14.47 21.21 -5.07
C LYS A 154 13.88 19.81 -5.26
N GLN A 155 14.10 18.88 -4.33
CA GLN A 155 13.62 17.50 -4.51
C GLN A 155 12.10 17.42 -4.40
N ILE A 156 11.47 18.08 -3.42
CA ILE A 156 10.00 18.09 -3.30
C ILE A 156 9.35 18.62 -4.59
N PRO A 157 9.70 19.82 -5.11
CA PRO A 157 9.17 20.30 -6.38
C PRO A 157 9.39 19.33 -7.55
N ARG A 158 10.59 18.75 -7.66
CA ARG A 158 10.89 17.76 -8.71
C ARG A 158 10.00 16.52 -8.61
N LEU A 159 9.74 16.02 -7.41
CA LEU A 159 8.89 14.85 -7.18
C LEU A 159 7.41 15.16 -7.49
N GLN A 160 6.94 16.38 -7.16
CA GLN A 160 5.62 16.86 -7.57
C GLN A 160 5.49 16.91 -9.10
N ASP A 161 6.51 17.41 -9.81
CA ASP A 161 6.53 17.43 -11.29
C ASP A 161 6.53 16.02 -11.89
N LEU A 162 7.14 15.06 -11.19
CA LEU A 162 7.15 13.64 -11.56
C LEU A 162 5.88 12.89 -11.16
N LYS A 163 4.91 13.56 -10.51
CA LYS A 163 3.69 12.96 -9.94
C LYS A 163 3.98 11.81 -8.98
N ALA A 164 5.04 11.96 -8.20
CA ALA A 164 5.47 10.97 -7.22
C ALA A 164 5.12 11.39 -5.80
N SER A 165 4.47 10.49 -5.06
CA SER A 165 4.18 10.64 -3.63
C SER A 165 5.23 9.94 -2.78
N VAL A 166 5.72 10.63 -1.74
CA VAL A 166 6.70 10.08 -0.80
C VAL A 166 6.02 9.77 0.52
N HIS A 167 5.89 8.49 0.83
CA HIS A 167 5.45 8.03 2.14
C HIS A 167 6.67 7.86 3.03
N THR A 168 6.70 8.49 4.19
CA THR A 168 7.84 8.48 5.11
C THR A 168 7.47 7.81 6.43
N ILE A 169 8.30 6.87 6.87
CA ILE A 169 8.18 6.20 8.16
C ILE A 169 9.40 6.55 9.01
N ALA A 170 9.16 7.25 10.11
CA ALA A 170 10.16 7.51 11.14
C ALA A 170 10.19 6.34 12.15
N LEU A 171 11.36 5.72 12.35
CA LEU A 171 11.54 4.57 13.23
C LEU A 171 12.03 4.94 14.65
N SER A 172 12.21 6.23 14.93
CA SER A 172 12.69 6.76 16.20
C SER A 172 12.14 8.16 16.43
N SER A 173 12.04 8.58 17.70
CA SER A 173 11.65 9.93 18.10
C SER A 173 12.72 11.01 17.85
N GLU A 174 13.89 10.57 17.42
CA GLU A 174 15.08 11.38 17.17
C GLU A 174 15.29 11.62 15.67
N ALA A 175 14.41 11.09 14.83
CA ALA A 175 14.41 11.34 13.39
C ALA A 175 14.08 12.83 13.09
N ASP A 176 14.45 13.31 11.90
CA ASP A 176 14.05 14.65 11.43
C ASP A 176 12.57 14.63 11.00
N HIS A 177 11.67 14.56 11.98
CA HIS A 177 10.23 14.47 11.78
C HIS A 177 9.68 15.66 10.98
N GLU A 178 10.29 16.84 11.10
CA GLU A 178 9.89 18.03 10.34
C GLU A 178 10.19 17.84 8.85
N LEU A 179 11.39 17.35 8.49
CA LEU A 179 11.72 17.06 7.09
C LEU A 179 10.86 15.93 6.52
N LEU A 180 10.69 14.84 7.26
CA LEU A 180 9.93 13.68 6.79
C LEU A 180 8.46 14.05 6.55
N ARG A 181 7.88 14.82 7.47
CA ARG A 181 6.53 15.36 7.28
C ARG A 181 6.45 16.29 6.07
N ALA A 182 7.42 17.20 5.91
CA ALA A 182 7.46 18.10 4.76
C ALA A 182 7.59 17.36 3.42
N LEU A 183 8.38 16.28 3.37
CA LEU A 183 8.47 15.39 2.20
C LEU A 183 7.13 14.75 1.87
N ALA A 184 6.47 14.16 2.87
CA ALA A 184 5.20 13.50 2.68
C ALA A 184 4.09 14.46 2.27
N GLU A 185 3.81 15.49 3.08
CA GLU A 185 2.78 16.48 2.79
C GLU A 185 3.06 17.22 1.48
N GLY A 186 4.33 17.54 1.21
CA GLY A 186 4.75 18.22 0.00
C GLY A 186 4.56 17.39 -1.28
N THR A 187 4.42 16.08 -1.18
CA THR A 187 4.28 15.19 -2.36
C THR A 187 2.96 14.43 -2.37
N ASP A 188 2.00 14.84 -1.54
CA ASP A 188 0.75 14.12 -1.30
C ASP A 188 0.94 12.66 -0.80
N GLY A 189 2.04 12.41 -0.10
CA GLY A 189 2.32 11.14 0.59
C GLY A 189 1.86 11.14 2.05
N TRP A 190 2.19 10.05 2.74
CA TRP A 190 1.83 9.82 4.14
C TRP A 190 3.06 9.88 5.06
N TYR A 191 2.92 10.56 6.20
CA TYR A 191 3.93 10.55 7.26
C TYR A 191 3.45 9.75 8.46
N GLU A 192 4.27 8.79 8.92
CA GLU A 192 4.02 8.04 10.16
C GLU A 192 5.28 8.00 11.04
N SER A 193 5.09 8.04 12.36
CA SER A 193 6.13 7.70 13.33
C SER A 193 5.76 6.39 14.02
N VAL A 194 6.67 5.43 14.02
CA VAL A 194 6.45 4.12 14.65
C VAL A 194 7.55 3.81 15.65
N SER A 195 7.17 3.18 16.76
CA SER A 195 8.07 2.82 17.85
C SER A 195 8.17 1.32 18.09
N THR A 196 7.33 0.52 17.42
CA THR A 196 7.29 -0.93 17.56
C THR A 196 7.25 -1.67 16.21
N ALA A 197 7.70 -2.93 16.23
CA ALA A 197 7.60 -3.88 15.12
C ALA A 197 6.19 -3.99 14.53
N ARG A 198 5.22 -4.11 15.42
CA ARG A 198 3.82 -4.32 15.06
C ARG A 198 3.28 -3.09 14.34
N ASP A 199 3.57 -1.90 14.87
CA ASP A 199 3.12 -0.64 14.29
C ASP A 199 3.78 -0.39 12.94
N LEU A 200 5.07 -0.73 12.80
CA LEU A 200 5.79 -0.64 11.52
C LEU A 200 5.08 -1.48 10.45
N GLN A 201 4.80 -2.75 10.73
CA GLN A 201 4.17 -3.65 9.75
C GLN A 201 2.78 -3.18 9.33
N ARG A 202 1.97 -2.69 10.28
CA ARG A 202 0.63 -2.15 9.98
C ARG A 202 0.70 -0.86 9.19
N THR A 203 1.65 0.01 9.52
CA THR A 203 1.91 1.23 8.76
C THR A 203 2.32 0.89 7.33
N PHE A 204 3.17 -0.12 7.16
CA PHE A 204 3.55 -0.64 5.85
C PHE A 204 2.35 -1.11 5.04
N LEU A 205 1.46 -1.91 5.66
CA LEU A 205 0.24 -2.37 5.00
C LEU A 205 -0.61 -1.19 4.54
N ARG A 206 -0.83 -0.19 5.41
CA ARG A 206 -1.62 1.01 5.05
C ARG A 206 -1.00 1.82 3.91
N MET A 207 0.31 2.10 3.99
CA MET A 207 1.03 2.82 2.92
C MET A 207 1.02 2.04 1.61
N PHE A 208 1.07 0.71 1.68
CA PHE A 208 0.94 -0.16 0.53
C PHE A 208 -0.46 -0.10 -0.07
N GLU A 209 -1.52 -0.25 0.72
CA GLU A 209 -2.91 -0.19 0.25
C GLU A 209 -3.21 1.15 -0.46
N GLN A 210 -2.53 2.21 -0.04
CA GLN A 210 -2.60 3.51 -0.70
C GLN A 210 -1.75 3.58 -1.99
N ALA A 211 -0.53 3.06 -1.98
CA ALA A 211 0.39 3.12 -3.11
C ALA A 211 0.05 2.15 -4.25
N ALA A 212 -0.50 1.00 -3.90
CA ALA A 212 -0.86 -0.07 -4.82
C ALA A 212 -2.15 -0.75 -4.33
N PRO A 213 -3.31 -0.11 -4.54
CA PRO A 213 -4.59 -0.64 -4.11
C PRO A 213 -4.80 -2.06 -4.61
N ARG A 214 -5.31 -2.91 -3.72
CA ARG A 214 -5.66 -4.30 -4.03
C ARG A 214 -7.07 -4.60 -3.60
N GLU A 215 -7.71 -5.44 -4.38
CA GLU A 215 -9.01 -5.98 -4.04
C GLU A 215 -8.88 -6.99 -2.91
N GLY A 216 -9.89 -7.03 -2.08
CA GLY A 216 -9.99 -7.98 -1.01
C GLY A 216 -11.42 -8.36 -0.71
N LEU A 217 -11.56 -9.48 0.00
CA LEU A 217 -12.84 -9.95 0.51
C LEU A 217 -13.05 -9.41 1.93
N PRO A 218 -14.27 -8.99 2.28
CA PRO A 218 -14.59 -8.60 3.64
C PRO A 218 -14.43 -9.79 4.58
N LEU A 219 -14.02 -9.49 5.81
CA LEU A 219 -13.86 -10.46 6.89
C LEU A 219 -14.89 -10.17 7.99
N ASP A 220 -15.91 -11.04 8.11
CA ASP A 220 -16.85 -10.99 9.23
C ASP A 220 -16.55 -12.13 10.20
N GLY A 221 -16.13 -11.80 11.42
CA GLY A 221 -15.75 -12.82 12.42
C GLY A 221 -14.68 -13.80 11.91
N ASN A 222 -13.73 -13.30 11.11
CA ASN A 222 -12.71 -14.09 10.40
C ASN A 222 -13.27 -15.10 9.37
N LYS A 223 -14.51 -14.92 8.90
CA LYS A 223 -15.08 -15.64 7.77
C LYS A 223 -15.08 -14.78 6.52
N PHE A 224 -14.97 -15.42 5.37
CA PHE A 224 -15.05 -14.77 4.07
C PHE A 224 -15.56 -15.77 3.03
N THR A 225 -16.17 -15.27 1.94
CA THR A 225 -16.73 -16.12 0.88
C THR A 225 -15.93 -15.94 -0.40
N VAL A 226 -15.47 -17.05 -0.96
CA VAL A 226 -14.74 -17.11 -2.23
C VAL A 226 -15.67 -17.52 -3.35
N ASP A 227 -15.62 -16.83 -4.48
CA ASP A 227 -16.31 -17.21 -5.71
C ASP A 227 -15.35 -17.66 -6.81
N SER A 228 -15.90 -18.22 -7.90
CA SER A 228 -15.13 -18.84 -8.97
C SER A 228 -14.34 -17.87 -9.86
N SER A 229 -14.52 -16.56 -9.73
CA SER A 229 -13.74 -15.56 -10.46
C SER A 229 -12.36 -15.32 -9.85
N ILE A 230 -12.13 -15.77 -8.62
CA ILE A 230 -10.88 -15.54 -7.89
C ILE A 230 -9.85 -16.56 -8.33
N ALA A 231 -8.79 -16.11 -9.00
CA ALA A 231 -7.69 -16.95 -9.46
C ALA A 231 -6.69 -17.25 -8.33
N GLU A 232 -6.50 -16.31 -7.41
CA GLU A 232 -5.63 -16.44 -6.24
C GLU A 232 -6.19 -15.61 -5.09
N LEU A 233 -6.04 -16.10 -3.86
CA LEU A 233 -6.21 -15.29 -2.66
C LEU A 233 -4.97 -15.34 -1.78
N THR A 234 -4.74 -14.28 -1.02
CA THR A 234 -3.72 -14.21 0.02
C THR A 234 -4.36 -13.73 1.32
N VAL A 235 -4.37 -14.60 2.32
CA VAL A 235 -4.77 -14.25 3.69
C VAL A 235 -3.57 -13.67 4.42
N LEU A 236 -3.71 -12.45 4.93
CA LEU A 236 -2.79 -11.83 5.88
C LEU A 236 -3.42 -11.89 7.27
N ALA A 237 -2.82 -12.69 8.15
CA ALA A 237 -3.25 -12.82 9.53
C ALA A 237 -2.19 -12.21 10.45
N PHE A 238 -2.52 -11.10 11.11
CA PHE A 238 -1.66 -10.55 12.15
C PHE A 238 -1.74 -11.42 13.40
N SER A 239 -0.60 -11.62 14.05
CA SER A 239 -0.54 -12.34 15.31
C SER A 239 0.25 -11.55 16.35
N ALA A 240 -0.34 -11.39 17.52
CA ALA A 240 0.34 -10.78 18.67
C ALA A 240 1.36 -11.74 19.31
N ASN A 241 1.17 -13.05 19.15
CA ASN A 241 1.99 -14.09 19.74
C ASN A 241 2.42 -15.11 18.66
N PRO A 242 3.73 -15.26 18.38
CA PRO A 242 4.22 -16.20 17.37
C PRO A 242 3.83 -17.67 17.59
N GLU A 243 3.47 -18.03 18.82
CA GLU A 243 3.03 -19.38 19.19
C GLU A 243 1.53 -19.64 18.93
N ASP A 244 0.75 -18.59 18.65
CA ASP A 244 -0.68 -18.75 18.35
C ASP A 244 -0.82 -19.35 16.95
N PRO A 245 -1.40 -20.56 16.82
CA PRO A 245 -1.45 -21.25 15.54
C PRO A 245 -2.48 -20.60 14.63
N VAL A 246 -2.03 -20.07 13.49
CA VAL A 246 -2.94 -19.73 12.38
C VAL A 246 -3.33 -21.02 11.65
N ARG A 247 -4.63 -21.20 11.43
CA ARG A 247 -5.17 -22.26 10.56
C ARG A 247 -6.20 -21.69 9.60
N LEU A 248 -6.36 -22.35 8.46
CA LEU A 248 -7.32 -21.94 7.43
C LEU A 248 -8.29 -23.09 7.15
N GLY A 249 -9.56 -22.87 7.51
CA GLY A 249 -10.67 -23.77 7.23
C GLY A 249 -11.23 -23.53 5.83
N LEU A 250 -11.43 -24.61 5.09
CA LEU A 250 -11.91 -24.62 3.71
C LEU A 250 -13.42 -24.91 3.64
N PRO A 251 -14.05 -24.64 2.48
CA PRO A 251 -15.48 -24.93 2.27
C PRO A 251 -15.85 -26.41 2.42
N ASP A 252 -14.91 -27.32 2.20
CA ASP A 252 -15.12 -28.77 2.37
C ASP A 252 -15.03 -29.24 3.84
N GLY A 253 -14.74 -28.32 4.76
CA GLY A 253 -14.55 -28.58 6.19
C GLY A 253 -13.15 -29.02 6.58
N SER A 254 -12.21 -29.16 5.63
CA SER A 254 -10.80 -29.42 5.95
C SER A 254 -10.15 -28.19 6.59
N VAL A 255 -9.12 -28.41 7.41
CA VAL A 255 -8.41 -27.34 8.11
C VAL A 255 -6.91 -27.49 7.85
N ASN A 256 -6.33 -26.48 7.22
CA ASN A 256 -4.93 -26.43 6.85
C ASN A 256 -4.11 -25.60 7.85
N SER A 257 -2.82 -25.89 7.92
CA SER A 257 -1.87 -25.21 8.80
C SER A 257 -0.49 -25.09 8.16
N LEU A 258 0.40 -24.32 8.79
CA LEU A 258 1.80 -24.24 8.37
C LEU A 258 2.47 -25.62 8.20
N ALA A 259 2.13 -26.60 9.04
CA ALA A 259 2.74 -27.93 9.01
C ALA A 259 2.07 -28.90 8.02
N ASP A 260 0.82 -28.62 7.62
CA ASP A 260 0.00 -29.51 6.81
C ASP A 260 -0.93 -28.69 5.92
N HIS A 261 -0.58 -28.60 4.64
CA HIS A 261 -1.32 -27.88 3.60
C HIS A 261 -1.01 -28.48 2.22
N PRO A 262 -1.94 -28.39 1.26
CA PRO A 262 -1.75 -28.88 -0.11
C PRO A 262 -0.75 -28.01 -0.91
N GLU A 263 -0.26 -28.53 -2.04
CA GLU A 263 0.75 -27.86 -2.86
C GLU A 263 0.30 -26.52 -3.47
N ASN A 264 -1.00 -26.31 -3.65
CA ASN A 264 -1.54 -25.03 -4.15
C ASN A 264 -1.60 -23.95 -3.06
N MET A 265 -1.20 -24.26 -1.83
CA MET A 265 -1.07 -23.31 -0.74
C MET A 265 0.39 -23.04 -0.45
N ARG A 266 0.75 -21.77 -0.41
CA ARG A 266 2.05 -21.31 0.09
C ARG A 266 1.85 -20.59 1.40
N TRP A 267 2.44 -21.15 2.44
CA TRP A 267 2.37 -20.62 3.78
C TRP A 267 3.71 -19.99 4.18
N ARG A 268 3.69 -18.72 4.62
CA ARG A 268 4.86 -18.05 5.20
C ARG A 268 4.52 -17.52 6.58
N ARG A 269 5.36 -17.85 7.56
CA ARG A 269 5.32 -17.27 8.90
C ARG A 269 6.46 -16.28 9.07
N GLU A 270 6.13 -15.08 9.51
CA GLU A 270 7.08 -14.03 9.84
C GLU A 270 6.85 -13.55 11.27
N ALA A 271 7.76 -12.73 11.80
CA ALA A 271 7.56 -12.15 13.12
C ALA A 271 6.37 -11.18 13.10
N GLY A 272 5.23 -11.57 13.69
CA GLY A 272 4.05 -10.71 13.86
C GLY A 272 2.92 -10.90 12.84
N TYR A 273 3.11 -11.73 11.81
CA TYR A 273 2.07 -12.08 10.85
C TYR A 273 2.33 -13.40 10.14
N GLU A 274 1.28 -13.98 9.55
CA GLU A 274 1.35 -15.09 8.61
C GLU A 274 0.68 -14.71 7.28
N LEU A 275 1.28 -15.16 6.18
CA LEU A 275 0.77 -15.00 4.82
C LEU A 275 0.44 -16.37 4.26
N ILE A 276 -0.79 -16.54 3.78
CA ILE A 276 -1.30 -17.79 3.21
C ILE A 276 -1.81 -17.48 1.82
N THR A 277 -1.02 -17.80 0.81
CA THR A 277 -1.39 -17.63 -0.60
C THR A 277 -1.96 -18.93 -1.12
N VAL A 278 -3.16 -18.90 -1.70
CA VAL A 278 -3.86 -20.05 -2.26
C VAL A 278 -4.17 -19.78 -3.72
N SER A 279 -3.58 -20.57 -4.62
CA SER A 279 -3.90 -20.52 -6.05
C SER A 279 -5.07 -21.44 -6.35
N ASP A 280 -5.97 -21.01 -7.24
CA ASP A 280 -7.22 -21.70 -7.58
C ASP A 280 -8.04 -22.11 -6.34
N PRO A 281 -8.44 -21.13 -5.50
CA PRO A 281 -9.15 -21.42 -4.25
C PRO A 281 -10.55 -21.98 -4.54
N ALA A 282 -10.96 -22.98 -3.76
CA ALA A 282 -12.31 -23.54 -3.84
C ALA A 282 -13.39 -22.50 -3.50
N THR A 283 -14.45 -22.46 -4.31
CA THR A 283 -15.64 -21.65 -4.06
C THR A 283 -16.36 -22.05 -2.77
N GLY A 284 -16.76 -21.08 -1.96
CA GLY A 284 -17.58 -21.28 -0.76
C GLY A 284 -17.13 -20.43 0.43
N GLU A 285 -17.66 -20.75 1.62
CA GLU A 285 -17.29 -20.09 2.87
C GLU A 285 -15.95 -20.64 3.38
N TRP A 286 -15.02 -19.76 3.69
CA TRP A 286 -13.74 -20.04 4.33
C TRP A 286 -13.71 -19.44 5.74
N GLN A 287 -12.89 -20.02 6.61
CA GLN A 287 -12.72 -19.56 7.99
C GLN A 287 -11.24 -19.42 8.33
N LEU A 288 -10.83 -18.22 8.70
CA LEU A 288 -9.54 -17.96 9.34
C LEU A 288 -9.65 -18.29 10.84
N HIS A 289 -8.88 -19.28 11.29
CA HIS A 289 -8.74 -19.61 12.70
C HIS A 289 -7.47 -18.93 13.23
N ALA A 290 -7.61 -17.66 13.59
CA ALA A 290 -6.59 -16.83 14.22
C ALA A 290 -7.27 -15.87 15.20
N ALA A 291 -6.47 -15.13 15.97
CA ALA A 291 -7.00 -14.00 16.73
C ALA A 291 -7.71 -13.02 15.78
N THR A 292 -8.87 -12.50 16.19
CA THR A 292 -9.53 -11.44 15.45
C THR A 292 -8.68 -10.19 15.51
N ASP A 293 -8.41 -9.61 14.36
CA ASP A 293 -7.63 -8.39 14.23
C ASP A 293 -8.24 -7.54 13.11
N PRO A 294 -8.49 -6.22 13.34
CA PRO A 294 -9.06 -5.35 12.32
C PRO A 294 -8.15 -5.16 11.10
N ASP A 295 -6.86 -5.46 11.20
CA ASP A 295 -5.92 -5.38 10.10
C ASP A 295 -5.72 -6.73 9.37
N ASN A 296 -6.44 -7.80 9.75
CA ASN A 296 -6.47 -9.01 8.94
C ASN A 296 -7.05 -8.68 7.56
N ARG A 297 -6.51 -9.29 6.51
CA ARG A 297 -6.95 -9.08 5.12
C ARG A 297 -7.08 -10.40 4.39
N VAL A 298 -8.01 -10.44 3.44
CA VAL A 298 -8.03 -11.44 2.37
C VAL A 298 -7.90 -10.68 1.08
N LEU A 299 -6.72 -10.68 0.48
CA LEU A 299 -6.45 -10.01 -0.79
C LEU A 299 -6.65 -10.98 -1.94
N ILE A 300 -7.19 -10.53 -3.06
CA ILE A 300 -7.52 -11.41 -4.19
C ILE A 300 -6.80 -10.99 -5.47
N VAL A 301 -6.79 -11.91 -6.42
CA VAL A 301 -6.46 -11.70 -7.83
C VAL A 301 -7.65 -12.20 -8.65
N THR A 302 -8.27 -11.30 -9.41
CA THR A 302 -9.43 -11.56 -10.27
C THR A 302 -9.35 -10.72 -11.53
N ASP A 303 -10.06 -11.15 -12.58
CA ASP A 303 -10.21 -10.41 -13.82
C ASP A 303 -11.19 -9.23 -13.70
N LEU A 304 -12.07 -9.28 -12.69
CA LEU A 304 -13.03 -8.22 -12.37
C LEU A 304 -12.38 -7.17 -11.45
N LYS A 305 -12.03 -6.02 -12.02
CA LYS A 305 -11.37 -4.93 -11.31
C LYS A 305 -12.27 -3.75 -11.00
N LEU A 306 -12.14 -3.13 -9.83
CA LEU A 306 -12.69 -1.79 -9.58
C LEU A 306 -11.62 -0.74 -9.87
N GLN A 307 -11.85 0.09 -10.89
CA GLN A 307 -11.04 1.26 -11.17
C GLN A 307 -11.69 2.49 -10.57
N VAL A 308 -10.94 3.21 -9.74
CA VAL A 308 -11.38 4.45 -9.10
C VAL A 308 -10.43 5.57 -9.50
N SER A 309 -10.99 6.76 -9.76
CA SER A 309 -10.25 7.99 -9.97
C SER A 309 -9.30 8.26 -8.81
N ASP A 310 -8.21 8.99 -9.06
CA ASP A 310 -7.24 9.30 -8.02
C ASP A 310 -7.90 10.08 -6.87
N ILE A 311 -7.64 9.62 -5.64
CA ILE A 311 -8.16 10.21 -4.42
C ILE A 311 -6.98 10.86 -3.70
N PRO A 312 -6.97 12.20 -3.54
CA PRO A 312 -5.89 12.89 -2.85
C PRO A 312 -5.75 12.38 -1.41
N THR A 313 -4.51 12.20 -0.98
CA THR A 313 -4.22 11.80 0.41
C THR A 313 -4.50 12.94 1.37
N ASN A 314 -4.14 14.16 0.96
CA ASN A 314 -4.29 15.38 1.73
C ASN A 314 -5.31 16.28 1.03
N MET A 315 -6.44 16.54 1.69
CA MET A 315 -7.46 17.47 1.20
C MET A 315 -7.49 18.72 2.06
N LEU A 316 -7.61 19.89 1.41
CA LEU A 316 -7.84 21.13 2.13
C LEU A 316 -9.29 21.19 2.65
N HIS A 317 -9.48 21.86 3.79
CA HIS A 317 -10.81 22.00 4.36
C HIS A 317 -11.75 22.75 3.40
N GLY A 318 -12.82 22.08 2.97
CA GLY A 318 -13.82 22.63 2.03
C GLY A 318 -13.54 22.31 0.55
N GLU A 319 -12.45 21.61 0.25
CA GLU A 319 -12.20 21.05 -1.08
C GLU A 319 -13.22 19.94 -1.41
N THR A 320 -13.70 19.92 -2.65
CA THR A 320 -14.65 18.91 -3.13
C THR A 320 -13.97 18.10 -4.22
N ASN A 321 -13.90 16.78 -4.05
CA ASN A 321 -13.35 15.86 -5.04
C ASN A 321 -14.47 14.96 -5.57
N GLU A 322 -14.54 14.84 -6.89
CA GLU A 322 -15.44 13.89 -7.55
C GLU A 322 -14.75 12.52 -7.60
N ILE A 323 -15.41 11.50 -7.05
CA ILE A 323 -14.93 10.12 -7.10
C ILE A 323 -15.68 9.42 -8.23
N VAL A 324 -14.95 9.00 -9.25
CA VAL A 324 -15.49 8.20 -10.36
C VAL A 324 -15.00 6.77 -10.19
N ALA A 325 -15.92 5.81 -10.20
CA ALA A 325 -15.60 4.39 -10.11
C ALA A 325 -16.20 3.64 -11.29
N SER A 326 -15.47 2.66 -11.82
CA SER A 326 -15.91 1.79 -12.91
C SER A 326 -15.44 0.36 -12.67
N PHE A 327 -16.32 -0.61 -12.90
CA PHE A 327 -15.92 -2.01 -12.92
C PHE A 327 -15.37 -2.38 -14.29
N VAL A 328 -14.30 -3.15 -14.34
CA VAL A 328 -13.60 -3.55 -15.55
C VAL A 328 -13.37 -5.06 -15.51
N ASP A 329 -13.86 -5.79 -16.50
CA ASP A 329 -13.64 -7.23 -16.64
C ASP A 329 -12.68 -7.49 -17.80
N GLY A 330 -11.51 -8.08 -17.49
CA GLY A 330 -10.49 -8.39 -18.51
C GLY A 330 -10.05 -7.16 -19.32
N GLY A 331 -10.06 -5.98 -18.71
CA GLY A 331 -9.73 -4.70 -19.35
C GLY A 331 -10.91 -3.99 -20.05
N THR A 332 -12.12 -4.59 -20.04
CA THR A 332 -13.33 -3.99 -20.64
C THR A 332 -14.25 -3.41 -19.56
N PRO A 333 -14.60 -2.12 -19.59
CA PRO A 333 -15.56 -1.54 -18.65
C PRO A 333 -16.92 -2.24 -18.70
N ILE A 334 -17.48 -2.52 -17.54
CA ILE A 334 -18.83 -3.05 -17.38
C ILE A 334 -19.81 -1.87 -17.37
N GLU A 335 -20.56 -1.73 -18.46
CA GLU A 335 -21.59 -0.69 -18.62
C GLU A 335 -23.02 -1.22 -18.34
N ARG A 336 -23.15 -2.52 -18.01
CA ARG A 336 -24.45 -3.17 -17.88
C ARG A 336 -25.18 -2.67 -16.65
N THR A 337 -26.29 -1.95 -16.85
CA THR A 337 -27.02 -1.27 -15.76
C THR A 337 -27.55 -2.22 -14.69
N ASP A 338 -28.03 -3.40 -15.09
CA ASP A 338 -28.51 -4.44 -14.17
C ASP A 338 -27.43 -4.94 -13.20
N PHE A 339 -26.16 -4.95 -13.61
CA PHE A 339 -25.02 -5.28 -12.75
C PHE A 339 -24.69 -4.11 -11.82
N LEU A 340 -24.63 -2.89 -12.37
CA LEU A 340 -24.29 -1.69 -11.61
C LEU A 340 -25.36 -1.35 -10.55
N GLU A 341 -26.63 -1.71 -10.79
CA GLU A 341 -27.72 -1.57 -9.81
C GLU A 341 -27.61 -2.52 -8.61
N LEU A 342 -26.81 -3.59 -8.72
CA LEU A 342 -26.56 -4.54 -7.62
C LEU A 342 -25.33 -4.16 -6.78
N ALA A 343 -24.52 -3.22 -7.25
CA ALA A 343 -23.31 -2.80 -6.57
C ALA A 343 -23.63 -1.71 -5.53
N GLU A 344 -23.17 -1.92 -4.30
CA GLU A 344 -23.16 -0.89 -3.27
C GLU A 344 -21.72 -0.38 -3.09
N LEU A 345 -21.55 0.94 -3.13
CA LEU A 345 -20.26 1.59 -2.96
C LEU A 345 -20.27 2.36 -1.63
N THR A 346 -19.55 1.85 -0.64
CA THR A 346 -19.40 2.54 0.65
C THR A 346 -18.06 3.24 0.69
N VAL A 347 -18.09 4.56 0.96
CA VAL A 347 -16.90 5.37 1.19
C VAL A 347 -16.80 5.67 2.68
N ASN A 348 -15.89 4.99 3.38
CA ASN A 348 -15.62 5.20 4.78
C ASN A 348 -14.58 6.31 4.96
N TRP A 349 -15.00 7.45 5.53
CA TRP A 349 -14.12 8.59 5.83
C TRP A 349 -13.84 8.67 7.34
N GLY A 350 -12.58 8.64 7.78
CA GLY A 350 -12.27 8.63 9.23
C GLY A 350 -11.02 9.41 9.63
N ALA A 351 -11.12 10.37 10.55
CA ALA A 351 -9.94 11.07 11.06
C ALA A 351 -8.97 10.11 11.78
N ALA A 352 -7.68 10.14 11.46
CA ALA A 352 -6.62 9.60 12.28
C ALA A 352 -6.60 10.40 13.60
N GLU A 353 -7.08 9.77 14.66
CA GLU A 353 -7.00 10.31 16.01
C GLU A 353 -5.51 10.42 16.38
N ASN A 354 -4.96 11.64 16.32
CA ASN A 354 -3.65 11.96 16.84
C ASN A 354 -3.79 13.11 17.83
N ASP A 355 -3.21 12.91 19.00
CA ASP A 355 -3.28 13.71 20.23
C ASP A 355 -2.66 15.13 20.03
N GLY A 356 -3.32 15.99 19.23
CA GLY A 356 -3.00 17.42 19.10
C GLY A 356 -2.55 17.94 17.73
N ALA A 357 -2.68 17.18 16.62
CA ALA A 357 -2.43 17.68 15.26
C ALA A 357 -3.73 17.66 14.41
N PRO A 358 -3.90 18.60 13.44
CA PRO A 358 -5.12 18.63 12.61
C PRO A 358 -5.32 17.30 11.88
N GLY A 359 -6.54 16.78 11.95
CA GLY A 359 -6.89 15.41 11.59
C GLY A 359 -6.64 15.10 10.11
N ILE A 360 -5.84 14.08 9.86
CA ILE A 360 -5.72 13.41 8.56
C ILE A 360 -6.92 12.49 8.42
N ALA A 361 -7.57 12.44 7.26
CA ALA A 361 -8.73 11.58 7.07
C ALA A 361 -8.41 10.33 6.25
N ARG A 362 -8.95 9.19 6.68
CA ARG A 362 -8.91 7.86 6.08
C ARG A 362 -9.95 7.79 4.98
N LEU A 363 -9.67 7.04 3.93
CA LEU A 363 -10.68 6.64 2.96
C LEU A 363 -10.55 5.13 2.75
N ALA A 364 -11.58 4.37 3.11
CA ALA A 364 -11.69 2.95 2.77
C ALA A 364 -12.93 2.77 1.91
N LEU A 365 -12.75 2.17 0.74
CA LEU A 365 -13.84 1.77 -0.13
C LEU A 365 -14.19 0.33 0.19
N GLU A 366 -15.40 0.11 0.67
CA GLU A 366 -15.92 -1.21 1.02
C GLU A 366 -17.11 -1.52 0.11
N ILE A 367 -17.09 -2.69 -0.50
CA ILE A 367 -18.16 -3.16 -1.38
C ILE A 367 -18.90 -4.25 -0.63
N GLU A 368 -20.11 -3.96 -0.16
CA GLU A 368 -21.01 -4.98 0.34
C GLU A 368 -21.84 -5.53 -0.83
N ARG A 369 -21.99 -6.86 -0.87
CA ARG A 369 -22.89 -7.51 -1.82
C ARG A 369 -24.28 -7.48 -1.22
N SER A 370 -25.24 -6.87 -1.91
CA SER A 370 -26.65 -6.94 -1.50
C SER A 370 -27.12 -8.39 -1.45
N GLU A 371 -27.39 -8.90 -0.24
CA GLU A 371 -28.10 -10.17 -0.05
C GLU A 371 -29.56 -9.98 -0.47
N TYR A 372 -29.85 -10.12 -1.76
CA TYR A 372 -31.23 -10.35 -2.19
C TYR A 372 -31.61 -11.79 -1.85
N LEU A 373 -32.25 -11.96 -0.68
CA LEU A 373 -33.10 -13.11 -0.38
C LEU A 373 -34.22 -13.16 -1.42
N GLY A 374 -34.09 -14.08 -2.38
CA GLY A 374 -35.12 -14.48 -3.33
C GLY A 374 -35.41 -15.97 -3.21
#